data_AF-A0A849G515-F1
#
_entry.id   AF-A0A849G515-F1
#
_cell.length_a   1.000
_cell.length_b   1.000
_cell.length_c   1.000
_cell.angle_alpha   90.00
_cell.angle_beta   90.00
_cell.angle_gamma   90.00
#
_symmetry.space_group_name_H-M   'P 1'
#
loop_
_entity.id
_entity.type
_entity.pdbx_description
1 polymer ?
#
loop_
_entity_poly.entity_id
_entity_poly.type
_entity_poly.pdbx_seq_one_letter_code
_entity_poly.pdbx_strand_id
1 'polypeptide(L)'
;INDITEFLSVDRLEIRDEVTANPSGIPKSRFLVDQMRKNRAMKWMVNQLPETTKHKLLNKRDKMMSKLLVKEPMRTDTREMLKTYYQDDLLKLESIIGRSLEHWR
;
A
#
# COMPACT_ATOMS: atom_id res chain seq x y z
N ILE A 1 -7.43 -7.82 -13.96
CA ILE A 1 -7.54 -6.79 -15.02
C ILE A 1 -8.09 -7.40 -16.30
N ASN A 2 -7.59 -8.55 -16.78
CA ASN A 2 -8.12 -9.22 -17.97
C ASN A 2 -9.65 -9.44 -17.93
N ASP A 3 -10.16 -9.98 -16.82
CA ASP A 3 -11.61 -10.19 -16.64
C ASP A 3 -12.40 -8.87 -16.71
N ILE A 4 -11.80 -7.75 -16.25
CA ILE A 4 -12.41 -6.42 -16.29
C ILE A 4 -12.40 -5.87 -17.72
N THR A 5 -11.28 -6.00 -18.43
CA THR A 5 -11.19 -5.55 -19.83
C THR A 5 -12.12 -6.35 -20.73
N GLU A 6 -12.26 -7.65 -20.47
CA GLU A 6 -13.21 -8.53 -21.16
C GLU A 6 -14.66 -8.13 -20.85
N PHE A 7 -15.00 -7.94 -19.57
CA PHE A 7 -16.33 -7.47 -19.16
C PHE A 7 -16.71 -6.13 -19.81
N LEU A 8 -15.75 -5.20 -19.92
CA LEU A 8 -15.94 -3.90 -20.54
C LEU A 8 -15.82 -3.92 -22.07
N SER A 9 -15.50 -5.06 -22.68
CA SER A 9 -15.28 -5.20 -24.14
C SER A 9 -14.22 -4.23 -24.69
N VAL A 10 -13.13 -4.04 -23.94
CA VAL A 10 -11.98 -3.25 -24.35
C VAL A 10 -10.75 -4.14 -24.56
N ASP A 11 -9.83 -3.66 -25.39
CA ASP A 11 -8.56 -4.37 -25.63
C ASP A 11 -7.77 -4.56 -24.34
N ARG A 12 -7.00 -5.64 -24.29
CA ARG A 12 -6.16 -5.96 -23.13
C ARG A 12 -5.11 -4.86 -22.94
N LEU A 13 -5.08 -4.30 -21.74
CA LEU A 13 -4.12 -3.26 -21.37
C LEU A 13 -2.90 -3.87 -20.68
N GLU A 14 -1.71 -3.59 -21.22
CA GLU A 14 -0.46 -3.83 -20.51
C GLU A 14 -0.21 -2.69 -19.51
N ILE A 15 -0.50 -2.93 -18.24
CA ILE A 15 -0.23 -1.96 -17.16
C ILE A 15 1.18 -2.19 -16.63
N ARG A 16 1.99 -1.13 -16.60
CA ARG A 16 3.30 -1.13 -15.94
C ARG A 16 3.12 -0.77 -14.46
N ASP A 17 3.17 -1.77 -13.58
CA ASP A 17 2.96 -1.65 -12.12
C ASP A 17 4.13 -0.96 -11.36
N GLU A 18 4.91 -0.12 -12.03
CA GLU A 18 6.13 0.46 -11.45
C GLU A 18 5.87 1.54 -10.39
N VAL A 19 4.63 2.05 -10.30
CA VAL A 19 4.26 3.16 -9.43
C VAL A 19 3.47 2.65 -8.21
N THR A 20 4.19 2.28 -7.15
CA THR A 20 3.57 2.08 -5.83
C THR A 20 3.33 3.44 -5.17
N ALA A 21 2.14 4.00 -5.33
CA ALA A 21 1.74 5.21 -4.61
C ALA A 21 1.42 4.89 -3.14
N ASN A 22 1.85 5.77 -2.23
CA ASN A 22 1.44 5.80 -0.81
C ASN A 22 1.57 4.46 -0.05
N PRO A 23 2.80 3.98 0.20
CA PRO A 23 2.99 2.78 1.01
C PRO A 23 2.49 3.04 2.44
N SER A 24 1.54 2.22 2.89
CA SER A 24 0.97 2.27 4.24
C SER A 24 1.81 1.47 5.23
N GLY A 25 1.71 1.83 6.52
CA GLY A 25 2.38 1.13 7.61
C GLY A 25 3.11 2.07 8.56
N ILE A 26 3.61 1.49 9.65
CA ILE A 26 4.37 2.18 10.69
C ILE A 26 5.86 1.93 10.44
N PRO A 27 6.74 2.94 10.57
CA PRO A 27 8.17 2.73 10.40
C PRO A 27 8.73 1.79 11.46
N LYS A 28 9.54 0.78 11.04
CA LYS A 28 10.30 -0.11 11.92
C LYS A 28 11.12 0.67 12.96
N SER A 29 11.67 1.81 12.54
CA SER A 29 12.40 2.74 13.41
C SER A 29 11.98 4.17 13.11
N ARG A 30 11.27 4.80 14.07
CA ARG A 30 10.87 6.21 13.98
C ARG A 30 12.10 7.13 13.88
N PHE A 31 13.18 6.79 14.59
CA PHE A 31 14.42 7.57 14.58
C PHE A 31 15.09 7.60 13.20
N LEU A 32 15.26 6.44 12.54
CA LEU A 32 15.87 6.38 11.21
C LEU A 32 15.04 7.13 10.18
N VAL A 33 13.72 6.96 10.23
CA VAL A 33 12.78 7.66 9.35
C VAL A 33 12.81 9.17 9.58
N ASP A 34 12.89 9.61 10.83
CA ASP A 34 13.00 11.02 11.17
C ASP A 34 14.34 11.63 10.75
N GLN A 35 15.46 10.91 10.90
CA GLN A 35 16.75 11.36 10.38
C GLN A 35 16.72 11.52 8.86
N MET A 36 16.18 10.55 8.12
CA MET A 36 16.11 10.64 6.64
C MET A 36 15.12 11.70 6.14
N ARG A 37 14.07 12.04 6.91
CA ARG A 37 13.03 13.01 6.50
C ARG A 37 13.25 14.43 7.01
N LYS A 38 13.81 14.59 8.21
CA LYS A 38 13.86 15.87 8.94
C LYS A 38 15.26 16.46 9.06
N ASN A 39 16.32 15.71 8.73
CA ASN A 39 17.69 16.21 8.82
C ASN A 39 17.93 17.39 7.85
N ARG A 40 18.20 18.58 8.42
CA ARG A 40 18.40 19.84 7.69
C ARG A 40 19.67 19.83 6.84
N ALA A 41 20.75 19.22 7.33
CA ALA A 41 22.02 19.15 6.61
C ALA A 41 21.91 18.26 5.36
N MET A 42 21.23 17.11 5.49
CA MET A 42 20.92 16.25 4.35
C MET A 42 20.05 16.95 3.31
N LYS A 43 18.99 17.66 3.73
CA LYS A 43 18.15 18.44 2.80
C LYS A 43 18.94 19.50 2.05
N TRP A 44 19.80 20.23 2.76
CA TRP A 44 20.65 21.24 2.15
C TRP A 44 21.59 20.63 1.11
N MET A 45 22.27 19.52 1.43
CA MET A 45 23.17 18.82 0.52
C MET A 45 22.45 18.27 -0.73
N VAL A 46 21.28 17.64 -0.56
CA VAL A 46 20.50 17.10 -1.68
C VAL A 46 20.00 18.22 -2.61
N ASN A 47 19.73 19.42 -2.08
CA ASN A 47 19.33 20.57 -2.87
C ASN A 47 20.47 21.21 -3.68
N GLN A 48 21.74 20.86 -3.42
CA GLN A 48 22.88 21.28 -4.23
C GLN A 48 23.11 20.38 -5.45
N LEU A 49 22.39 19.25 -5.55
CA LEU A 49 22.55 18.31 -6.66
C LEU A 49 21.74 18.75 -7.89
N PRO A 50 22.20 18.41 -9.11
CA PRO A 50 21.41 18.59 -10.32
C PRO A 50 20.04 17.89 -10.20
N GLU A 51 18.99 18.50 -10.76
CA GLU A 51 17.61 18.00 -10.61
C GLU A 51 17.45 16.52 -11.01
N THR A 52 18.14 16.08 -12.07
CA THR A 52 18.11 14.67 -12.52
C THR A 52 18.67 13.70 -11.46
N THR A 53 19.73 14.10 -10.75
CA THR A 53 20.35 13.30 -9.68
C THR A 53 19.52 13.37 -8.40
N LYS A 54 19.02 14.56 -8.07
CA LYS A 54 18.13 14.80 -6.93
C LYS A 54 16.87 13.95 -7.02
N HIS A 55 16.20 13.92 -8.17
CA HIS A 55 15.02 13.06 -8.38
C HIS A 55 15.35 11.57 -8.22
N LYS A 56 16.45 11.09 -8.80
CA LYS A 56 16.89 9.69 -8.64
C LYS A 56 17.17 9.35 -7.18
N LEU A 57 17.80 10.26 -6.43
CA LEU A 57 18.14 10.05 -5.03
C LEU A 57 16.89 10.04 -4.13
N LEU A 58 15.96 10.98 -4.34
CA LEU A 58 14.69 11.03 -3.61
C LEU A 58 13.84 9.78 -3.88
N ASN A 59 13.76 9.33 -5.14
CA ASN A 59 13.04 8.10 -5.50
C ASN A 59 13.67 6.87 -4.83
N LYS A 60 15.00 6.76 -4.80
CA LYS A 60 15.70 5.68 -4.10
C LYS A 60 15.44 5.72 -2.60
N ARG A 61 15.48 6.91 -1.98
CA ARG A 61 15.15 7.10 -0.56
C ARG A 61 13.73 6.63 -0.30
N ASP A 62 12.75 7.04 -1.08
CA ASP A 62 11.34 6.70 -0.86
C ASP A 62 11.07 5.20 -1.04
N LYS A 63 11.73 4.57 -2.03
CA LYS A 63 11.71 3.11 -2.21
C LYS A 63 12.40 2.35 -1.07
N MET A 64 13.43 2.93 -0.45
CA MET A 64 14.05 2.34 0.74
C MET A 64 13.16 2.50 1.96
N MET A 65 12.53 3.67 2.12
CA MET A 65 11.63 3.98 3.22
C MET A 65 10.38 3.12 3.20
N SER A 66 9.81 2.83 2.03
CA SER A 66 8.66 1.93 1.90
C SER A 66 8.96 0.52 2.40
N LYS A 67 10.20 0.03 2.22
CA LYS A 67 10.66 -1.28 2.75
C LYS A 67 10.87 -1.29 4.27
N LEU A 68 10.98 -0.12 4.88
CA LEU A 68 11.09 0.05 6.33
C LEU A 68 9.73 0.22 7.01
N LEU A 69 8.63 0.22 6.25
CA LEU A 69 7.28 0.21 6.82
C LEU A 69 6.87 -1.22 7.14
N VAL A 70 6.23 -1.38 8.30
CA VAL A 70 5.58 -2.62 8.72
C VAL A 70 4.11 -2.33 8.88
N LYS A 71 3.27 -3.18 8.28
CA LYS A 71 1.84 -3.16 8.54
C LYS A 71 1.62 -3.69 9.94
N GLU A 72 0.99 -2.88 10.78
CA GLU A 72 0.57 -3.34 12.09
C GLU A 72 -0.51 -4.42 11.91
N PRO A 73 -0.33 -5.61 12.49
CA PRO A 73 -1.36 -6.63 12.43
C PRO A 73 -2.59 -6.15 13.21
N MET A 74 -3.78 -6.37 12.65
CA MET A 74 -5.02 -6.20 13.40
C MET A 74 -5.00 -7.11 14.62
N ARG A 75 -5.37 -6.58 15.80
CA ARG A 75 -5.51 -7.39 17.01
C ARG A 75 -6.50 -8.53 16.77
N THR A 76 -6.19 -9.71 17.32
CA THR A 76 -6.99 -10.92 17.12
C THR A 76 -8.41 -10.77 17.65
N ASP A 77 -8.59 -10.16 18.82
CA ASP A 77 -9.90 -9.85 19.40
C ASP A 77 -10.77 -8.97 18.50
N THR A 78 -10.17 -7.93 17.93
CA THR A 78 -10.84 -7.01 17.00
C THR A 78 -11.23 -7.74 15.71
N ARG A 79 -10.35 -8.63 15.21
CA ARG A 79 -10.65 -9.45 14.03
C ARG A 79 -11.86 -10.35 14.26
N GLU A 80 -11.89 -11.09 15.37
CA GLU A 80 -13.00 -12.01 15.69
C GLU A 80 -14.31 -11.25 15.94
N MET A 81 -14.23 -10.10 16.61
CA MET A 81 -15.37 -9.20 16.80
C MET A 81 -15.94 -8.75 15.45
N LEU A 82 -15.09 -8.30 14.52
CA LEU A 82 -15.53 -7.84 13.20
C LEU A 82 -16.07 -8.99 12.34
N LYS A 83 -15.47 -10.19 12.41
CA LYS A 83 -15.98 -11.39 11.73
C LYS A 83 -17.41 -11.71 12.17
N THR A 84 -17.64 -11.71 13.48
CA THR A 84 -18.97 -11.93 14.06
C THR A 84 -19.94 -10.83 13.63
N TYR A 85 -19.51 -9.56 13.73
CA TYR A 85 -20.35 -8.40 13.42
C TYR A 85 -20.84 -8.39 11.97
N TYR A 86 -20.00 -8.75 11.01
CA TYR A 86 -20.35 -8.72 9.58
C TYR A 86 -20.91 -10.04 9.05
N GLN A 87 -21.08 -11.08 9.87
CA GLN A 87 -21.49 -12.41 9.43
C GLN A 87 -22.78 -12.39 8.59
N ASP A 88 -23.81 -11.70 9.07
CA ASP A 88 -25.11 -11.62 8.39
C ASP A 88 -25.01 -10.87 7.06
N ASP A 89 -24.20 -9.82 6.99
CA ASP A 89 -24.01 -9.05 5.76
C ASP A 89 -23.16 -9.81 4.73
N LEU A 90 -22.22 -10.65 5.17
CA LEU A 90 -21.50 -11.56 4.29
C LEU A 90 -22.45 -12.57 3.64
N LEU A 91 -23.37 -13.16 4.41
CA LEU A 91 -24.38 -14.09 3.87
C LEU A 91 -25.31 -13.41 2.85
N LYS A 92 -25.73 -12.17 3.12
CA LYS A 92 -26.51 -11.37 2.15
C LYS A 92 -25.69 -11.11 0.88
N LEU A 93 -24.42 -10.74 1.04
CA LEU A 93 -23.54 -10.44 -0.09
C LEU A 93 -23.31 -11.67 -0.96
N GLU A 94 -23.06 -12.85 -0.37
CA GLU A 94 -22.91 -14.11 -1.09
C GLU A 94 -24.12 -14.42 -1.97
N SER A 95 -25.32 -14.22 -1.43
CA SER A 95 -26.58 -14.40 -2.16
C SER A 95 -26.69 -13.42 -3.34
N ILE A 96 -26.33 -12.15 -3.14
CA ILE A 96 -26.42 -11.11 -4.18
C ILE A 96 -25.44 -11.37 -5.33
N ILE A 97 -24.18 -11.73 -5.02
CA ILE A 97 -23.14 -11.91 -6.05
C ILE A 97 -23.08 -13.34 -6.60
N GLY A 98 -23.79 -14.29 -5.98
CA GLY A 98 -23.84 -15.70 -6.38
C GLY A 98 -22.50 -16.42 -6.23
N ARG A 99 -21.67 -16.04 -5.24
CA ARG A 99 -20.32 -16.62 -5.01
C ARG A 99 -20.09 -16.83 -3.52
N SER A 100 -19.33 -17.87 -3.17
CA SER A 100 -18.92 -18.12 -1.79
C SER A 100 -17.88 -17.11 -1.32
N LEU A 101 -18.09 -16.61 -0.10
CA LEU A 101 -17.21 -15.72 0.67
C LEU A 101 -16.75 -16.40 1.97
N GLU A 102 -16.76 -17.74 2.05
CA GLU A 102 -16.30 -18.49 3.24
C GLU A 102 -14.89 -18.08 3.68
N HIS A 103 -14.00 -17.77 2.73
CA HIS A 103 -12.63 -17.30 3.01
C HIS A 103 -12.54 -15.95 3.75
N TRP A 104 -13.65 -15.21 3.90
CA TRP A 104 -13.71 -13.96 4.69
C TRP A 104 -14.18 -14.19 6.13
N ARG A 105 -14.66 -15.40 6.45
CA ARG A 105 -15.11 -15.79 7.78
C ARG A 105 -13.99 -16.42 8.60
#